data_AF-A0A530YP25-F1
#
_entry.id   AF-A0A530YP25-F1
#
_cell.length_a   1.000
_cell.length_b   1.000
_cell.length_c   1.000
_cell.angle_alpha   90.00
_cell.angle_beta   90.00
_cell.angle_gamma   90.00
#
_symmetry.space_group_name_H-M   'P 1'
#
loop_
_entity.id
_entity.type
_entity.pdbx_description
1 polymer ?
#
loop_
_entity_poly.entity_id
_entity_poly.type
_entity_poly.pdbx_seq_one_letter_code
_entity_poly.pdbx_strand_id
1 'polypeptide(L)'
;MSADFAERRVKMVDGQVRTTDVTSAPLLEAMLVVPREAFVASDQRDLAYIDEDIRIANTADGPRYLMEPSPLAKLMQLAEIGPGDSALDVGGGTGYAAAILSRLAKSVVALESDPALAETAMSTLSALGCDNVSVVNGPLPEGHA
;
A
#
# COMPACT_ATOMS: atom_id res chain seq x y z
N MET A 1 3.03 26.10 2.34
CA MET A 1 1.69 25.66 2.83
C MET A 1 1.82 24.17 3.08
N SER A 2 1.67 23.70 4.32
CA SER A 2 1.63 22.25 4.54
C SER A 2 0.37 21.72 3.85
N ALA A 3 0.52 20.80 2.90
CA ALA A 3 -0.61 20.10 2.33
C ALA A 3 -1.42 19.43 3.45
N ASP A 4 -2.74 19.61 3.44
CA ASP A 4 -3.62 18.79 4.28
C ASP A 4 -3.77 17.42 3.60
N PHE A 5 -2.89 16.49 3.97
CA PHE A 5 -2.92 15.13 3.43
C PHE A 5 -4.19 14.37 3.81
N ALA A 6 -4.82 14.68 4.95
CA ALA A 6 -6.08 14.07 5.33
C ALA A 6 -7.19 14.49 4.36
N GLU A 7 -7.28 15.78 4.04
CA GLU A 7 -8.25 16.28 3.04
C GLU A 7 -8.00 15.68 1.65
N ARG A 8 -6.74 15.59 1.21
CA ARG A 8 -6.38 14.97 -0.08
C ARG A 8 -6.75 13.48 -0.14
N ARG A 9 -6.59 12.76 0.96
CA ARG A 9 -6.97 11.35 1.07
C ARG A 9 -8.48 11.15 0.97
N VAL A 10 -9.26 11.99 1.65
CA VAL A 10 -10.72 11.99 1.50
C VAL A 10 -11.12 12.24 0.04
N LYS A 11 -10.51 13.25 -0.60
CA LYS A 11 -10.75 13.54 -2.03
C LYS A 11 -10.37 12.39 -2.95
N MET A 12 -9.25 11.72 -2.70
CA MET A 12 -8.83 10.52 -3.44
C MET A 12 -9.88 9.40 -3.29
N VAL A 13 -10.31 9.10 -2.07
CA VAL A 13 -11.30 8.05 -1.81
C VAL A 13 -12.65 8.38 -2.45
N ASP A 14 -13.14 9.61 -2.30
CA ASP A 14 -14.46 10.00 -2.79
C ASP A 14 -14.49 10.22 -4.31
N GLY A 15 -13.41 10.77 -4.89
CA GLY A 15 -13.36 11.13 -6.31
C GLY A 15 -12.81 10.06 -7.24
N GLN A 16 -11.91 9.20 -6.75
CA GLN A 16 -11.20 8.20 -7.58
C GLN A 16 -11.63 6.77 -7.20
N VAL A 17 -11.62 6.44 -5.91
CA VAL A 17 -11.86 5.05 -5.47
C VAL A 17 -13.35 4.67 -5.55
N ARG A 18 -14.24 5.48 -4.95
CA ARG A 18 -15.69 5.18 -4.96
C ARG A 18 -16.30 5.20 -6.36
N THR A 19 -15.69 5.93 -7.29
CA THR A 19 -16.18 6.07 -8.67
C THR A 19 -15.84 4.86 -9.55
N THR A 20 -15.07 3.89 -9.04
CA THR A 20 -14.68 2.65 -9.75
C THR A 20 -15.36 1.38 -9.20
N ASP A 21 -16.58 1.53 -8.68
CA ASP A 21 -17.38 0.45 -8.07
C ASP A 21 -16.65 -0.25 -6.90
N VAL A 22 -15.90 0.51 -6.11
CA VAL A 22 -15.36 0.07 -4.82
C VAL A 22 -16.35 0.47 -3.72
N THR A 23 -17.00 -0.52 -3.11
CA THR A 23 -18.09 -0.39 -2.16
C THR A 23 -17.82 -1.06 -0.81
N SER A 24 -16.73 -1.83 -0.69
CA SER A 24 -16.31 -2.46 0.57
C SER A 24 -16.01 -1.41 1.64
N ALA A 25 -16.90 -1.31 2.65
CA ALA A 25 -16.74 -0.35 3.74
C ALA A 25 -15.44 -0.54 4.55
N PRO A 26 -15.01 -1.77 4.91
CA PRO A 26 -13.73 -1.97 5.60
C PRO A 26 -12.53 -1.49 4.79
N LEU A 27 -12.53 -1.74 3.47
CA LEU A 27 -11.44 -1.30 2.58
C LEU A 27 -11.39 0.23 2.47
N LEU A 28 -12.54 0.87 2.25
CA LEU A 28 -12.62 2.33 2.14
C LEU A 28 -12.16 3.01 3.44
N GLU A 29 -12.53 2.47 4.60
CA GLU A 29 -12.04 2.94 5.90
C GLU A 29 -10.53 2.76 6.03
N ALA A 30 -9.98 1.62 5.61
CA ALA A 30 -8.54 1.40 5.62
C ALA A 30 -7.80 2.42 4.75
N MET A 31 -8.30 2.72 3.55
CA MET A 31 -7.72 3.74 2.66
C MET A 31 -7.86 5.17 3.18
N LEU A 32 -8.86 5.46 4.03
CA LEU A 32 -9.00 6.75 4.72
C LEU A 32 -8.03 6.87 5.91
N VAL A 33 -7.63 5.77 6.53
CA VAL A 33 -6.74 5.78 7.70
C VAL A 33 -5.26 5.69 7.32
N VAL A 34 -4.90 4.90 6.31
CA VAL A 34 -3.50 4.67 5.94
C VAL A 34 -2.91 5.89 5.20
N PRO A 35 -1.82 6.50 5.71
CA PRO A 35 -1.20 7.67 5.08
C PRO A 35 -0.37 7.31 3.86
N ARG A 36 -0.98 7.37 2.67
CA ARG A 36 -0.32 7.06 1.38
C ARG A 36 0.97 7.87 1.15
N GLU A 37 1.03 9.11 1.65
CA GLU A 37 2.21 9.98 1.61
C GLU A 37 3.42 9.45 2.40
N ALA A 38 3.23 8.52 3.33
CA ALA A 38 4.31 7.89 4.08
C ALA A 38 5.09 6.87 3.22
N PHE A 39 4.54 6.46 2.08
CA PHE A 39 5.04 5.38 1.24
C PHE A 39 5.75 5.86 -0.04
N VAL A 40 6.01 7.17 -0.14
CA VAL A 40 6.72 7.80 -1.25
C VAL A 40 7.88 8.67 -0.74
N ALA A 41 8.81 9.05 -1.63
CA ALA A 41 9.90 9.95 -1.28
C ALA A 41 9.37 11.32 -0.81
N SER A 42 10.14 12.01 0.03
CA SER A 42 9.73 13.27 0.66
C SER A 42 9.31 14.36 -0.33
N ASP A 43 9.96 14.41 -1.49
CA ASP A 43 9.70 15.33 -2.61
C ASP A 43 8.48 14.93 -3.46
N GLN A 44 8.01 13.68 -3.33
CA GLN A 44 6.83 13.17 -4.03
C GLN A 44 5.55 13.17 -3.16
N ARG A 45 5.64 13.51 -1.87
CA ARG A 45 4.49 13.47 -0.94
C ARG A 45 3.30 14.30 -1.42
N ASP A 46 3.57 15.43 -2.06
CA ASP A 46 2.50 16.27 -2.62
C ASP A 46 1.72 15.59 -3.75
N LEU A 47 2.36 14.64 -4.44
CA LEU A 47 1.79 13.84 -5.51
C LEU A 47 1.17 12.53 -5.03
N ALA A 48 1.26 12.18 -3.74
CA ALA A 48 0.84 10.87 -3.22
C ALA A 48 -0.61 10.48 -3.53
N TYR A 49 -1.48 11.46 -3.81
CA TYR A 49 -2.93 11.32 -3.96
C TYR A 49 -3.44 11.56 -5.39
N ILE A 50 -2.55 11.65 -6.38
CA ILE A 50 -2.94 11.70 -7.80
C ILE A 50 -3.40 10.32 -8.27
N ASP A 51 -4.21 10.30 -9.33
CA ASP A 51 -4.69 9.07 -9.99
C ASP A 51 -3.64 8.57 -11.00
N GLU A 52 -2.42 8.32 -10.52
CA GLU A 52 -1.30 7.79 -11.33
C GLU A 52 -0.38 6.90 -10.48
N ASP A 53 0.36 6.01 -11.15
CA ASP A 53 1.46 5.26 -10.55
C ASP A 53 2.63 6.18 -10.17
N ILE A 54 3.10 6.07 -8.93
CA ILE A 54 4.21 6.88 -8.43
C ILE A 54 5.48 6.04 -8.40
N ARG A 55 6.49 6.42 -9.17
CA ARG A 55 7.78 5.73 -9.16
C ARG A 55 8.44 5.88 -7.79
N ILE A 56 8.70 4.76 -7.11
CA ILE A 56 9.27 4.72 -5.75
C ILE A 56 10.75 4.33 -5.72
N ALA A 57 11.24 3.58 -6.72
CA ALA A 57 12.65 3.20 -6.80
C ALA A 57 13.08 2.84 -8.23
N ASN A 58 14.39 2.87 -8.45
CA ASN A 58 15.05 2.21 -9.57
C ASN A 58 15.86 1.05 -9.00
N THR A 59 15.43 -0.17 -9.28
CA THR A 59 16.08 -1.39 -8.80
C THR A 59 16.90 -2.04 -9.92
N ALA A 60 17.65 -3.09 -9.61
CA ALA A 60 18.38 -3.86 -10.61
C ALA A 60 17.47 -4.49 -11.67
N ASP A 61 16.25 -4.87 -11.28
CA ASP A 61 15.24 -5.51 -12.15
C ASP A 61 14.36 -4.49 -12.89
N GLY A 62 14.60 -3.20 -12.69
CA GLY A 62 13.86 -2.11 -13.30
C GLY A 62 13.16 -1.19 -12.28
N PRO A 63 12.38 -0.22 -12.78
CA PRO A 63 11.68 0.71 -11.91
C PRO A 63 10.53 0.05 -11.14
N ARG A 64 10.34 0.49 -9.90
CA ARG A 64 9.23 0.08 -9.03
C ARG A 64 8.31 1.26 -8.80
N TYR A 65 7.01 0.95 -8.70
CA TYR A 65 5.94 1.93 -8.61
C TYR A 65 5.01 1.59 -7.46
N LEU A 66 4.54 2.63 -6.78
CA LEU A 66 3.36 2.59 -5.93
C LEU A 66 2.13 2.70 -6.85
N MET A 67 1.35 1.62 -6.90
CA MET A 67 0.17 1.50 -7.78
C MET A 67 -0.84 2.62 -7.53
N GLU A 68 -1.46 3.14 -8.59
CA GLU A 68 -2.57 4.09 -8.52
C GLU A 68 -3.70 3.62 -7.56
N PRO A 69 -4.39 4.55 -6.86
CA PRO A 69 -5.32 4.18 -5.80
C PRO A 69 -6.50 3.32 -6.27
N SER A 70 -7.06 3.61 -7.45
CA SER A 70 -8.32 3.02 -7.90
C SER A 70 -8.18 1.53 -8.28
N PRO A 71 -7.21 1.10 -9.13
CA PRO A 71 -6.97 -0.32 -9.37
C PRO A 71 -6.54 -1.08 -8.13
N LEU A 72 -5.71 -0.49 -7.26
CA LEU A 72 -5.31 -1.16 -6.02
C LEU A 72 -6.53 -1.48 -5.15
N ALA A 73 -7.42 -0.50 -4.98
CA ALA A 73 -8.67 -0.69 -4.25
C ALA A 73 -9.57 -1.73 -4.92
N LYS A 74 -9.67 -1.69 -6.25
CA LYS A 74 -10.47 -2.67 -7.00
C LYS A 74 -9.94 -4.09 -6.83
N LEU A 75 -8.63 -4.26 -6.92
CA LEU A 75 -7.94 -5.54 -6.71
C LEU A 75 -8.21 -6.08 -5.30
N MET A 76 -8.03 -5.25 -4.27
CA MET A 76 -8.29 -5.64 -2.87
C MET A 76 -9.76 -6.00 -2.63
N GLN A 77 -10.71 -5.28 -3.24
CA GLN A 77 -12.12 -5.63 -3.14
C GLN A 77 -12.42 -6.99 -3.77
N LEU A 78 -11.89 -7.25 -4.96
CA LEU A 78 -12.09 -8.52 -5.68
C LEU A 78 -11.43 -9.71 -4.97
N ALA A 79 -10.43 -9.46 -4.14
CA ALA A 79 -9.79 -10.49 -3.31
C ALA A 79 -10.65 -10.91 -2.10
N GLU A 80 -11.74 -10.19 -1.79
CA GLU A 80 -12.69 -10.52 -0.72
C GLU A 80 -12.04 -10.78 0.66
N ILE A 81 -10.98 -10.04 0.97
CA ILE A 81 -10.17 -10.21 2.18
C ILE A 81 -11.01 -9.96 3.45
N GLY A 82 -10.97 -10.92 4.37
CA GLY A 82 -11.62 -10.87 5.67
C GLY A 82 -10.67 -10.94 6.86
N PRO A 83 -11.17 -10.64 8.07
CA PRO A 83 -10.36 -10.54 9.30
C PRO A 83 -9.76 -11.86 9.79
N GLY A 84 -10.15 -12.99 9.18
CA GLY A 84 -9.58 -14.31 9.47
C GLY A 84 -8.43 -14.69 8.55
N ASP A 85 -8.23 -13.96 7.44
CA ASP A 85 -7.36 -14.38 6.35
C ASP A 85 -5.89 -14.07 6.63
N SER A 86 -5.03 -14.85 5.98
CA SER A 86 -3.60 -14.56 5.86
C SER A 86 -3.32 -14.11 4.43
N ALA A 87 -2.76 -12.91 4.28
CA ALA A 87 -2.50 -12.32 2.97
C ALA A 87 -0.99 -12.33 2.65
N LEU A 88 -0.66 -12.59 1.39
CA LEU A 88 0.69 -12.42 0.84
C LEU A 88 0.66 -11.29 -0.19
N ASP A 89 1.37 -10.20 0.12
CA ASP A 89 1.61 -9.06 -0.77
C ASP A 89 2.94 -9.27 -1.49
N VAL A 90 2.88 -9.67 -2.77
CA VAL A 90 4.07 -9.95 -3.59
C VAL A 90 4.50 -8.69 -4.33
N GLY A 91 5.74 -8.27 -4.11
CA GLY A 91 6.25 -7.00 -4.62
C GLY A 91 5.80 -5.81 -3.78
N GLY A 92 5.82 -5.97 -2.44
CA GLY A 92 5.28 -5.01 -1.48
C GLY A 92 5.88 -3.61 -1.53
N GLY A 93 7.03 -3.41 -2.19
CA GLY A 93 7.62 -2.10 -2.46
C GLY A 93 7.89 -1.35 -1.16
N THR A 94 7.34 -0.15 -1.02
CA THR A 94 7.44 0.65 0.22
C THR A 94 6.40 0.27 1.28
N GLY A 95 5.47 -0.65 1.01
CA GLY A 95 4.57 -1.25 2.00
C GLY A 95 3.13 -0.70 2.08
N TYR A 96 2.69 0.14 1.14
CA TYR A 96 1.34 0.75 1.21
C TYR A 96 0.22 -0.29 1.13
N ALA A 97 0.33 -1.24 0.20
CA ALA A 97 -0.65 -2.30 0.05
C ALA A 97 -0.70 -3.17 1.31
N ALA A 98 0.44 -3.63 1.80
CA ALA A 98 0.56 -4.32 3.07
C ALA A 98 -0.04 -3.54 4.26
N ALA A 99 0.13 -2.22 4.32
CA ALA A 99 -0.47 -1.37 5.36
C ALA A 99 -1.99 -1.34 5.29
N ILE A 100 -2.59 -1.34 4.09
CA ILE A 100 -4.05 -1.47 3.93
C ILE A 100 -4.50 -2.88 4.35
N LEU A 101 -3.81 -3.92 3.86
CA LEU A 101 -4.10 -5.32 4.21
C LEU A 101 -4.02 -5.57 5.71
N SER A 102 -3.10 -4.91 6.42
CA SER A 102 -2.93 -5.02 7.87
C SER A 102 -4.22 -4.72 8.65
N ARG A 103 -5.07 -3.86 8.09
CA ARG A 103 -6.36 -3.45 8.68
C ARG A 103 -7.53 -4.36 8.29
N LEU A 104 -7.34 -5.22 7.30
CA LEU A 104 -8.38 -6.07 6.73
C LEU A 104 -8.19 -7.55 7.09
N ALA A 105 -6.94 -8.01 7.13
CA ALA A 105 -6.56 -9.41 7.33
C ALA A 105 -6.05 -9.67 8.75
N LYS A 106 -6.01 -10.95 9.15
CA LYS A 106 -5.42 -11.37 10.41
C LYS A 106 -3.91 -11.14 10.42
N SER A 107 -3.25 -11.51 9.32
CA SER A 107 -1.80 -11.40 9.16
C SER A 107 -1.43 -11.17 7.70
N VAL A 108 -0.32 -10.44 7.49
CA VAL A 108 0.18 -10.09 6.17
C VAL A 108 1.66 -10.42 6.09
N VAL A 109 2.09 -11.04 4.99
CA VAL A 109 3.49 -11.12 4.59
C VAL A 109 3.69 -10.21 3.39
N ALA A 110 4.62 -9.27 3.47
CA ALA A 110 5.01 -8.41 2.36
C ALA A 110 6.36 -8.90 1.81
N LEU A 111 6.35 -9.54 0.64
CA LEU A 111 7.53 -10.07 -0.02
C LEU A 111 8.11 -9.03 -0.98
N GLU A 112 9.39 -8.74 -0.85
CA GLU A 112 10.08 -7.74 -1.67
C GLU A 112 11.49 -8.22 -2.06
N SER A 113 11.87 -8.12 -3.34
CA SER A 113 13.18 -8.59 -3.81
C SER A 113 14.30 -7.57 -3.60
N ASP A 114 13.99 -6.27 -3.63
CA ASP A 114 14.97 -5.21 -3.39
C ASP A 114 15.16 -4.95 -1.89
N PRO A 115 16.37 -5.13 -1.33
CA PRO A 115 16.59 -4.99 0.11
C PRO A 115 16.32 -3.58 0.64
N ALA A 116 16.54 -2.53 -0.14
CA ALA A 116 16.34 -1.15 0.29
C ALA A 116 14.85 -0.80 0.35
N LEU A 117 14.05 -1.31 -0.58
CA LEU A 117 12.59 -1.23 -0.51
C LEU A 117 12.05 -2.02 0.70
N ALA A 118 12.53 -3.23 0.94
CA ALA A 118 12.13 -4.04 2.09
C ALA A 118 12.43 -3.33 3.43
N GLU A 119 13.61 -2.73 3.56
CA GLU A 119 13.98 -1.95 4.75
C GLU A 119 13.08 -0.71 4.93
N THR A 120 12.80 0.00 3.83
CA THR A 120 11.88 1.15 3.83
C THR A 120 10.49 0.74 4.29
N ALA A 121 9.96 -0.36 3.74
CA ALA A 121 8.65 -0.89 4.11
C ALA A 121 8.60 -1.26 5.60
N MET A 122 9.60 -1.98 6.09
CA MET A 122 9.69 -2.36 7.50
C MET A 122 9.66 -1.13 8.42
N SER A 123 10.47 -0.10 8.11
CA SER A 123 10.52 1.14 8.89
C SER A 123 9.17 1.88 8.87
N THR A 124 8.57 2.05 7.70
CA THR A 124 7.29 2.78 7.57
C THR A 124 6.15 2.03 8.24
N LEU A 125 6.04 0.72 8.04
CA LEU A 125 5.00 -0.12 8.64
C LEU A 125 5.11 -0.15 10.17
N SER A 126 6.33 -0.25 10.71
CA SER A 126 6.57 -0.18 12.15
C SER A 126 6.19 1.19 12.73
N ALA A 127 6.56 2.28 12.06
CA ALA A 127 6.19 3.63 12.48
C ALA A 127 4.67 3.88 12.48
N LEU A 128 3.93 3.15 11.64
CA LEU A 128 2.47 3.21 11.54
C LEU A 128 1.75 2.19 12.43
N GLY A 129 2.48 1.37 13.21
CA GLY A 129 1.89 0.36 14.10
C GLY A 129 1.21 -0.80 13.37
N CYS A 130 1.70 -1.17 12.18
CA CYS A 130 1.20 -2.31 11.42
C CYS A 130 1.78 -3.63 11.98
N ASP A 131 1.39 -3.99 13.20
CA ASP A 131 2.01 -5.06 14.00
C ASP A 131 1.81 -6.49 13.45
N ASN A 132 0.81 -6.67 12.58
CA ASN A 132 0.49 -7.96 11.95
C ASN A 132 1.08 -8.11 10.54
N VAL A 133 2.03 -7.24 10.15
CA VAL A 133 2.74 -7.32 8.88
C VAL A 133 4.18 -7.78 9.09
N SER A 134 4.59 -8.83 8.38
CA SER A 134 5.99 -9.26 8.30
C SER A 134 6.55 -8.91 6.93
N VAL A 135 7.64 -8.13 6.88
CA VAL A 135 8.35 -7.83 5.63
C VAL A 135 9.45 -8.85 5.43
N VAL A 136 9.48 -9.47 4.26
CA VAL A 136 10.46 -10.50 3.90
C VAL A 136 11.19 -10.09 2.63
N ASN A 137 12.52 -10.09 2.69
CA ASN A 137 13.33 -9.93 1.51
C ASN A 137 13.53 -11.28 0.81
N GLY A 138 13.16 -11.39 -0.46
CA GLY A 138 13.27 -12.64 -1.21
C GLY A 138 12.79 -12.56 -2.66
N PRO A 139 13.06 -13.61 -3.46
CA PRO A 139 12.67 -13.65 -4.86
C PRO A 139 11.14 -13.70 -5.03
N LEU A 140 10.59 -12.71 -5.73
CA LEU A 140 9.12 -12.60 -5.92
C LEU A 140 8.46 -13.85 -6.53
N PRO A 141 9.04 -14.52 -7.55
CA PRO A 141 8.40 -15.69 -8.17
C PRO A 141 8.27 -16.92 -7.26
N GLU A 142 9.04 -16.98 -6.17
CA GLU A 142 9.02 -18.11 -5.23
C GLU A 142 7.92 -17.97 -4.16
N GLY A 143 7.33 -16.78 -4.04
CA GLY A 143 6.36 -16.48 -2.99
C GLY A 143 6.97 -16.59 -1.59
N HIS A 144 6.12 -16.85 -0.60
CA HIS A 144 6.53 -17.06 0.77
C HIS A 144 5.63 -18.11 1.44
N ALA A 145 6.24 -19.06 2.15
CA ALA A 145 5.57 -20.18 2.83
C ALA A 145 5.27 -19.87 4.30
#